data_AF-A0AAD0TTV5-F1
#
_entry.id   AF-A0AAD0TTV5-F1
#
_cell.length_a   1.000
_cell.length_b   1.000
_cell.length_c   1.000
_cell.angle_alpha   90.00
_cell.angle_beta   90.00
_cell.angle_gamma   90.00
#
_symmetry.space_group_name_H-M   'P 1'
#
loop_
_entity.id
_entity.type
_entity.pdbx_description
1 polymer ?
#
loop_
_entity_poly.entity_id
_entity_poly.type
_entity_poly.pdbx_seq_one_letter_code
_entity_poly.pdbx_strand_id
1 'polypeptide(L)'
;MIELFNNFSTLIIFLHVISAIVWLGGMIVIRFAIHYSMQNIEEPKIKLGRTLENLKRFFYMVIPSIIALLITAIILILALNFKDTSLYKFVIAKEIIWLIMTAIFMIIYIKRNKAQKAFDIGDFTTAKNKLNLLAKYLIPINIFLGIIAVILGITLRGF
;
A
#
# COMPACT_ATOMS: atom_id res chain seq x y z
N MET A 1 19.77 7.37 -16.58
CA MET A 1 18.91 6.27 -16.10
C MET A 1 19.41 4.90 -16.52
N ILE A 2 19.73 4.69 -17.80
CA ILE A 2 20.29 3.42 -18.30
C ILE A 2 21.62 3.07 -17.62
N GLU A 3 22.58 3.99 -17.55
CA GLU A 3 23.87 3.76 -16.88
C GLU A 3 23.72 3.42 -15.38
N LEU A 4 22.86 4.16 -14.67
CA LEU A 4 22.51 3.87 -13.27
C LEU A 4 21.93 2.46 -13.12
N PHE A 5 21.00 2.08 -13.99
CA PHE A 5 20.40 0.75 -13.95
C PHE A 5 21.42 -0.35 -14.26
N ASN A 6 22.27 -0.16 -15.27
CA ASN A 6 23.29 -1.15 -15.61
C ASN A 6 24.28 -1.40 -14.46
N ASN A 7 24.64 -0.35 -13.72
CA ASN A 7 25.57 -0.45 -12.59
C ASN A 7 24.90 -0.98 -11.30
N PHE A 8 23.59 -0.82 -11.13
CA PHE A 8 22.88 -1.12 -9.87
C PHE A 8 21.59 -1.94 -10.05
N SER A 9 21.46 -2.70 -11.14
CA SER A 9 20.22 -3.39 -11.54
C SER A 9 19.66 -4.27 -10.42
N THR A 10 20.51 -5.10 -9.81
CA THR A 10 20.14 -5.98 -8.69
C THR A 10 19.57 -5.20 -7.52
N LEU A 11 20.20 -4.08 -7.13
CA LEU A 11 19.76 -3.27 -6.01
C LEU A 11 18.43 -2.58 -6.31
N ILE A 12 18.26 -2.02 -7.51
CA ILE A 12 17.03 -1.33 -7.94
C ILE A 12 15.85 -2.31 -7.96
N ILE A 13 16.04 -3.50 -8.55
CA ILE A 13 15.01 -4.54 -8.61
C ILE A 13 14.69 -5.04 -7.20
N PHE A 14 15.71 -5.30 -6.38
CA PHE A 14 15.51 -5.70 -4.98
C PHE A 14 14.69 -4.66 -4.22
N LEU A 15 15.06 -3.38 -4.29
CA LEU A 15 14.34 -2.28 -3.64
C LEU A 15 12.89 -2.16 -4.14
N HIS A 16 12.66 -2.36 -5.44
CA HIS A 16 11.32 -2.38 -6.01
C HIS A 16 10.47 -3.51 -5.40
N VAL A 17 10.99 -4.74 -5.42
CA VAL A 17 10.27 -5.93 -4.96
C VAL A 17 10.03 -5.89 -3.46
N ILE A 18 11.04 -5.56 -2.65
CA ILE A 18 10.88 -5.49 -1.20
C ILE A 18 9.89 -4.41 -0.79
N SER A 19 9.87 -3.27 -1.50
CA SER A 19 8.89 -2.20 -1.25
C SER A 19 7.46 -2.65 -1.53
N ALA A 20 7.24 -3.41 -2.61
CA ALA A 20 5.95 -4.00 -2.94
C ALA A 20 5.52 -5.03 -1.88
N ILE A 21 6.46 -5.87 -1.40
CA ILE A 21 6.22 -6.85 -0.34
C ILE A 21 5.82 -6.17 0.96
N VAL A 22 6.55 -5.14 1.40
CA VAL A 22 6.24 -4.41 2.64
C VAL A 22 4.87 -3.76 2.57
N TRP A 23 4.51 -3.15 1.43
CA TRP A 23 3.20 -2.52 1.27
C TRP A 23 2.06 -3.55 1.21
N LEU A 24 2.08 -4.48 0.27
CA LEU A 24 1.01 -5.46 0.09
C LEU A 24 0.91 -6.41 1.29
N GLY A 25 2.06 -6.95 1.73
CA GLY A 25 2.14 -7.81 2.90
C GLY A 25 1.68 -7.11 4.18
N GLY A 26 2.07 -5.85 4.38
CA GLY A 26 1.58 -5.05 5.49
C GLY A 26 0.06 -4.88 5.49
N MET A 27 -0.55 -4.63 4.33
CA MET A 27 -2.01 -4.53 4.21
C MET A 27 -2.69 -5.87 4.53
N ILE A 28 -2.14 -6.99 4.06
CA ILE A 28 -2.64 -8.34 4.35
C ILE A 28 -2.58 -8.61 5.86
N VAL A 29 -1.46 -8.32 6.53
CA VAL A 29 -1.32 -8.48 7.99
C VAL A 29 -2.33 -7.60 8.74
N ILE A 30 -2.50 -6.34 8.33
CA ILE A 30 -3.49 -5.44 8.94
C ILE A 30 -4.91 -6.00 8.80
N ARG A 31 -5.25 -6.57 7.63
CA ARG A 31 -6.59 -7.08 7.35
C ARG A 31 -6.88 -8.42 8.02
N PHE A 32 -5.94 -9.37 8.00
CA PHE A 32 -6.22 -10.75 8.39
C PHE A 32 -5.71 -11.11 9.78
N ALA A 33 -4.63 -10.49 10.27
CA ALA A 33 -4.14 -10.74 11.61
C ALA A 33 -4.64 -9.67 12.59
N ILE A 34 -4.37 -8.40 12.29
CA ILE A 34 -4.65 -7.30 13.23
C ILE A 34 -6.15 -7.04 13.36
N HIS A 35 -6.88 -6.89 12.24
CA HIS A 35 -8.31 -6.55 12.31
C HIS A 35 -9.13 -7.58 13.11
N TYR A 36 -8.87 -8.87 12.91
CA TYR A 36 -9.58 -9.94 13.61
C TYR A 36 -9.14 -10.08 15.07
N SER A 37 -7.85 -9.93 15.38
CA SER A 37 -7.41 -9.90 16.79
C SER A 37 -8.01 -8.71 17.56
N MET A 38 -8.17 -7.55 16.92
CA MET A 38 -8.84 -6.40 17.53
C MET A 38 -10.34 -6.65 17.78
N GLN A 39 -10.98 -7.62 17.11
CA GLN A 39 -12.39 -7.93 17.39
C GLN A 39 -12.61 -8.56 18.76
N ASN A 40 -11.58 -9.20 19.33
CA ASN A 40 -11.63 -9.86 20.63
C ASN A 40 -11.50 -8.90 21.82
N ILE A 41 -11.25 -7.61 21.57
CA ILE A 41 -11.23 -6.59 22.62
C ILE A 41 -12.66 -6.11 22.87
N GLU A 42 -13.20 -6.42 24.04
CA GLU A 42 -14.57 -6.05 24.43
C GLU A 42 -14.70 -4.54 24.68
N GLU A 43 -13.74 -3.96 25.40
CA GLU A 43 -13.77 -2.55 25.77
C GLU A 43 -13.62 -1.63 24.54
N PRO A 44 -14.68 -0.90 24.12
CA PRO A 44 -14.71 -0.22 22.82
C PRO A 44 -13.64 0.88 22.70
N LYS A 45 -13.37 1.60 23.78
CA LYS A 45 -12.35 2.67 23.79
C LYS A 45 -10.95 2.10 23.58
N ILE A 46 -10.63 0.99 24.23
CA ILE A 46 -9.32 0.32 24.09
C ILE A 46 -9.17 -0.22 22.66
N LYS A 47 -10.21 -0.88 22.13
CA LYS A 47 -10.22 -1.41 20.76
C LYS A 47 -9.96 -0.33 19.71
N LEU A 48 -10.63 0.82 19.81
CA LEU A 48 -10.45 1.94 18.90
C LEU A 48 -9.04 2.54 19.01
N GLY A 49 -8.56 2.78 20.23
CA GLY A 49 -7.21 3.31 20.47
C GLY A 49 -6.11 2.40 19.90
N ARG A 50 -6.22 1.08 20.11
CA ARG A 50 -5.27 0.10 19.56
C ARG A 50 -5.34 0.03 18.03
N THR A 51 -6.53 0.10 17.44
CA THR A 51 -6.69 0.14 15.98
C THR A 51 -6.00 1.37 15.38
N LEU A 52 -6.18 2.54 16.01
CA LEU A 52 -5.53 3.78 15.58
C LEU A 52 -4.01 3.68 15.66
N GLU A 53 -3.47 3.17 16.76
CA GLU A 53 -2.02 3.00 16.97
C GLU A 53 -1.41 2.00 15.98
N ASN A 54 -2.07 0.87 15.72
CA ASN A 54 -1.63 -0.09 14.71
C ASN A 54 -1.56 0.54 13.31
N LEU A 55 -2.58 1.31 12.93
CA LEU A 55 -2.58 2.03 11.65
C LEU A 55 -1.47 3.10 11.57
N LYS A 56 -1.16 3.79 12.68
CA LYS A 56 -0.06 4.75 12.74
C LYS A 56 1.27 4.09 12.41
N ARG A 57 1.58 2.99 13.10
CA ARG A 57 2.83 2.22 12.88
C ARG A 57 2.91 1.65 11.48
N PHE A 58 1.79 1.11 10.98
CA PHE A 58 1.67 0.65 9.60
C PHE A 58 2.02 1.76 8.59
N PHE A 59 1.50 2.98 8.76
CA PHE A 59 1.83 4.09 7.85
C PHE A 59 3.29 4.50 7.91
N TYR A 60 3.91 4.56 9.09
CA TYR A 60 5.35 4.86 9.22
C TYR A 60 6.23 3.86 8.46
N MET A 61 5.85 2.59 8.45
CA MET A 61 6.56 1.55 7.71
C MET A 61 6.27 1.59 6.20
N VAL A 62 5.02 1.82 5.81
CA VAL A 62 4.58 1.68 4.41
C VAL A 62 4.85 2.93 3.57
N ILE A 63 4.78 4.14 4.13
CA ILE A 63 5.02 5.37 3.37
C ILE A 63 6.41 5.37 2.70
N PRO A 64 7.52 5.07 3.42
CA PRO A 64 8.85 4.96 2.78
C PRO A 64 8.88 3.91 1.66
N SER A 65 8.17 2.79 1.85
CA SER A 65 8.08 1.72 0.84
C SER A 65 7.33 2.18 -0.41
N ILE A 66 6.22 2.91 -0.28
CA ILE A 66 5.49 3.47 -1.44
C ILE A 66 6.39 4.43 -2.24
N ILE A 67 7.15 5.28 -1.55
CA ILE A 67 8.08 6.23 -2.19
C ILE A 67 9.19 5.49 -2.92
N ALA A 68 9.85 4.53 -2.25
CA ALA A 68 10.90 3.71 -2.87
C ALA A 68 10.37 2.91 -4.07
N LEU A 69 9.15 2.39 -3.98
CA LEU A 69 8.48 1.67 -5.07
C LEU A 69 8.27 2.57 -6.29
N LEU A 70 7.83 3.82 -6.10
CA LEU A 70 7.64 4.79 -7.18
C LEU A 70 8.96 5.15 -7.86
N ILE A 71 9.98 5.49 -7.06
CA ILE A 71 11.31 5.87 -7.59
C ILE A 71 11.88 4.74 -8.43
N THR A 72 11.87 3.51 -7.89
CA THR A 72 12.36 2.33 -8.61
C THR A 72 11.50 1.99 -9.83
N ALA A 73 10.18 2.17 -9.78
CA ALA A 73 9.31 1.98 -10.94
C ALA A 73 9.69 2.92 -12.10
N ILE A 74 9.90 4.20 -11.81
CA ILE A 74 10.31 5.20 -12.82
C ILE A 74 11.67 4.82 -13.42
N ILE A 75 12.64 4.39 -12.58
CA ILE A 75 13.94 3.92 -13.08
C ILE A 75 13.76 2.75 -14.06
N LEU A 76 12.98 1.73 -13.67
CA LEU A 76 12.78 0.52 -14.48
C LEU A 76 12.10 0.82 -15.81
N ILE A 77 11.05 1.67 -15.81
CA ILE A 77 10.32 2.02 -17.04
C ILE A 77 11.20 2.78 -18.03
N LEU A 78 12.04 3.70 -17.54
CA LEU A 78 12.94 4.48 -18.38
C LEU A 78 14.15 3.67 -18.85
N ALA A 79 14.66 2.74 -18.04
CA ALA A 79 15.84 1.93 -18.38
C ALA A 79 15.52 0.78 -19.33
N LEU A 80 14.38 0.10 -19.15
CA LEU A 80 14.00 -1.10 -19.93
C LEU A 80 13.31 -0.75 -21.26
N ASN A 81 13.02 0.53 -21.50
CA ASN A 81 12.45 1.07 -22.74
C ASN A 81 11.30 0.24 -23.35
N PHE A 82 10.28 -0.08 -22.53
CA PHE A 82 9.17 -0.93 -22.96
C PHE A 82 8.29 -0.36 -24.09
N LYS A 83 8.43 0.93 -24.45
CA LYS A 83 7.50 1.65 -25.34
C LYS A 83 7.26 0.98 -26.69
N ASP A 84 8.29 0.34 -27.24
CA ASP A 84 8.23 -0.29 -28.57
C ASP A 84 7.90 -1.80 -28.49
N THR A 85 7.49 -2.28 -27.32
CA THR A 85 7.25 -3.70 -27.05
C THR A 85 5.76 -3.99 -26.89
N SER A 86 5.35 -5.23 -27.20
CA SER A 86 3.97 -5.69 -26.96
C SER A 86 3.59 -5.74 -25.47
N LEU A 87 4.58 -5.63 -24.57
CA LEU A 87 4.42 -5.64 -23.13
C LEU A 87 4.08 -4.26 -22.54
N TYR A 88 4.22 -3.17 -23.31
CA TYR A 88 3.97 -1.81 -22.82
C TYR A 88 2.57 -1.62 -22.23
N LYS A 89 1.57 -2.30 -22.80
CA LYS A 89 0.19 -2.30 -22.27
C LYS A 89 0.10 -2.77 -20.82
N PHE A 90 0.93 -3.74 -20.42
CA PHE A 90 0.94 -4.25 -19.05
C PHE A 90 1.65 -3.29 -18.10
N VAL A 91 2.66 -2.55 -18.58
CA VAL A 91 3.29 -1.46 -17.82
C VAL A 91 2.24 -0.38 -17.50
N ILE A 92 1.52 0.11 -18.52
CA ILE A 92 0.47 1.12 -18.33
C ILE A 92 -0.61 0.62 -17.38
N ALA A 93 -1.10 -0.62 -17.56
CA ALA A 93 -2.11 -1.19 -16.67
C ALA A 93 -1.61 -1.25 -15.21
N LYS A 94 -0.34 -1.64 -14.99
CA LYS A 94 0.26 -1.67 -13.65
C LYS A 94 0.35 -0.26 -13.04
N GLU A 95 0.73 0.74 -13.82
CA GLU A 95 0.81 2.14 -13.36
C GLU A 95 -0.57 2.71 -12.99
N ILE A 96 -1.60 2.43 -13.79
CA ILE A 96 -2.98 2.84 -13.48
C ILE A 96 -3.44 2.20 -12.16
N ILE A 97 -3.19 0.90 -11.98
CA ILE A 97 -3.52 0.21 -10.73
C ILE A 97 -2.77 0.84 -9.56
N TRP A 98 -1.47 1.06 -9.71
CA TRP A 98 -0.65 1.69 -8.67
C TRP A 98 -1.17 3.09 -8.29
N LEU A 99 -1.60 3.89 -9.26
CA LEU A 99 -2.18 5.21 -9.02
C LEU A 99 -3.49 5.10 -8.21
N ILE A 100 -4.38 4.19 -8.59
CA ILE A 100 -5.64 3.93 -7.86
C ILE A 100 -5.33 3.46 -6.42
N MET A 101 -4.41 2.52 -6.26
CA MET A 101 -3.99 2.01 -4.96
C MET A 101 -3.44 3.12 -4.05
N THR A 102 -2.64 4.02 -4.63
CA THR A 102 -2.05 5.17 -3.93
C THR A 102 -3.13 6.18 -3.53
N ALA A 103 -4.10 6.46 -4.40
CA ALA A 103 -5.25 7.30 -4.08
C ALA A 103 -6.09 6.70 -2.94
N ILE A 104 -6.37 5.40 -2.98
CA ILE A 104 -7.05 4.68 -1.89
C ILE A 104 -6.26 4.79 -0.60
N PHE A 105 -4.94 4.59 -0.63
CA PHE A 105 -4.07 4.72 0.54
C PHE A 105 -4.10 6.14 1.12
N MET A 106 -4.08 7.17 0.27
CA MET A 106 -4.21 8.57 0.71
C MET A 106 -5.55 8.83 1.40
N ILE A 107 -6.65 8.30 0.86
CA ILE A 107 -7.98 8.37 1.50
C ILE A 107 -7.97 7.68 2.86
N ILE A 108 -7.38 6.47 2.96
CA ILE A 108 -7.21 5.73 4.20
C ILE A 108 -6.45 6.57 5.24
N TYR A 109 -5.32 7.17 4.85
CA TYR A 109 -4.49 8.01 5.71
C TYR A 109 -5.27 9.22 6.25
N ILE A 110 -5.97 9.95 5.38
CA ILE A 110 -6.80 11.10 5.76
C ILE A 110 -7.93 10.68 6.71
N LYS A 111 -8.65 9.60 6.39
CA LYS A 111 -9.75 9.09 7.22
C LYS A 111 -9.24 8.64 8.60
N ARG A 112 -8.09 7.98 8.68
CA ARG A 112 -7.46 7.61 9.97
C ARG A 112 -7.11 8.84 10.78
N ASN A 113 -6.56 9.89 10.19
CA ASN A 113 -6.24 11.13 10.91
C ASN A 113 -7.50 11.84 11.41
N LYS A 114 -8.59 11.84 10.64
CA LYS A 114 -9.90 12.31 11.12
C LYS A 114 -10.45 11.46 12.25
N ALA A 115 -10.26 10.13 12.19
CA ALA A 115 -10.66 9.22 13.25
C ALA A 115 -9.85 9.45 14.55
N GLN A 116 -8.54 9.70 14.44
CA GLN A 116 -7.69 10.05 15.57
C GLN A 116 -8.20 11.33 16.27
N LYS A 117 -8.43 12.40 15.51
CA LYS A 117 -8.94 13.66 16.07
C LYS A 117 -10.28 13.48 16.80
N ALA A 118 -11.20 12.68 16.24
CA ALA A 118 -12.48 12.36 16.89
C ALA A 118 -12.28 11.56 18.18
N PHE A 119 -11.36 10.59 18.19
CA PHE A 119 -11.03 9.81 19.37
C PHE A 119 -10.44 10.68 20.49
N ASP A 120 -9.54 11.62 20.15
CA ASP A 120 -8.86 12.50 21.11
C ASP A 120 -9.84 13.43 21.84
N ILE A 121 -10.93 13.84 21.19
CA ILE A 121 -12.00 14.66 21.79
C ILE A 121 -13.15 13.84 22.40
N GLY A 122 -13.03 12.51 22.43
CA GLY A 122 -14.05 11.61 23.01
C GLY A 122 -15.23 11.26 22.10
N ASP A 123 -15.24 11.68 20.83
CA ASP A 123 -16.24 11.27 19.83
C ASP A 123 -15.91 9.89 19.24
N PHE A 124 -16.18 8.85 20.04
CA PHE A 124 -15.90 7.46 19.67
C PHE A 124 -16.78 6.94 18.53
N THR A 125 -18.00 7.48 18.36
CA THR A 125 -18.92 7.08 17.30
C THR A 125 -18.39 7.50 15.93
N THR A 126 -17.96 8.76 15.80
CA THR A 126 -17.33 9.22 14.55
C THR A 126 -16.03 8.48 14.29
N ALA A 127 -15.18 8.28 15.30
CA ALA A 127 -13.94 7.54 15.16
C ALA A 127 -14.19 6.12 14.62
N LYS A 128 -15.13 5.38 15.22
CA LYS A 128 -15.53 4.03 14.80
C LYS A 128 -16.05 4.02 13.35
N ASN A 129 -16.94 4.94 13.00
CA ASN A 129 -17.52 5.00 11.66
C ASN A 129 -16.46 5.27 10.59
N LYS A 130 -15.50 6.17 10.87
CA LYS A 130 -14.38 6.40 9.95
C LYS A 130 -13.56 5.12 9.79
N LEU A 131 -13.14 4.47 10.87
CA LEU A 131 -12.31 3.26 10.83
C LEU A 131 -12.99 2.04 10.19
N ASN A 132 -14.30 1.86 10.39
CA ASN A 132 -15.06 0.76 9.80
C ASN A 132 -15.00 0.76 8.26
N LEU A 133 -15.04 1.95 7.63
CA LEU A 133 -14.94 2.08 6.18
C LEU A 133 -13.59 1.54 5.65
N LEU A 134 -12.49 1.81 6.38
CA LEU A 134 -11.15 1.37 6.00
C LEU A 134 -11.08 -0.15 5.98
N ALA A 135 -11.47 -0.76 7.10
CA ALA A 135 -11.39 -2.21 7.27
C ALA A 135 -12.33 -2.94 6.30
N LYS A 136 -13.57 -2.47 6.14
CA LYS A 136 -14.61 -3.18 5.37
C LYS A 136 -14.40 -3.12 3.86
N TYR A 137 -13.90 -1.99 3.32
CA TYR A 137 -13.85 -1.76 1.89
C TYR A 137 -12.48 -1.35 1.38
N LEU A 138 -11.91 -0.25 1.89
CA LEU A 138 -10.74 0.36 1.27
C LEU A 138 -9.50 -0.54 1.33
N ILE A 139 -9.22 -1.16 2.48
CA ILE A 139 -8.07 -2.06 2.63
C ILE A 139 -8.25 -3.33 1.78
N PRO A 140 -9.39 -4.07 1.83
CA PRO A 140 -9.62 -5.22 0.96
C PRO A 140 -9.50 -4.92 -0.54
N ILE A 141 -10.08 -3.81 -1.01
CA ILE A 141 -9.99 -3.39 -2.41
C ILE A 141 -8.53 -3.12 -2.79
N ASN A 142 -7.77 -2.45 -1.92
CA ASN A 142 -6.37 -2.15 -2.18
C ASN A 142 -5.50 -3.42 -2.22
N ILE A 143 -5.77 -4.41 -1.36
CA ILE A 143 -5.12 -5.72 -1.41
C ILE A 143 -5.40 -6.42 -2.74
N PHE A 144 -6.66 -6.45 -3.17
CA PHE A 144 -7.05 -7.08 -4.42
C PHE A 144 -6.34 -6.46 -5.63
N LEU A 145 -6.32 -5.13 -5.70
CA LEU A 145 -5.57 -4.39 -6.72
C LEU A 145 -4.06 -4.70 -6.65
N GLY A 146 -3.49 -4.79 -5.46
CA GLY A 146 -2.09 -5.13 -5.28
C GLY A 146 -1.74 -6.53 -5.77
N ILE A 147 -2.62 -7.52 -5.58
CA ILE A 147 -2.43 -8.88 -6.11
C ILE A 147 -2.43 -8.85 -7.65
N ILE A 148 -3.36 -8.11 -8.27
CA ILE A 148 -3.36 -7.94 -9.73
C ILE A 148 -2.07 -7.26 -10.21
N ALA A 149 -1.61 -6.21 -9.52
CA ALA A 149 -0.37 -5.52 -9.86
C ALA A 149 0.85 -6.43 -9.79
N VAL A 150 0.89 -7.37 -8.83
CA VAL A 150 1.94 -8.39 -8.73
C VAL A 150 1.91 -9.34 -9.93
N ILE A 151 0.72 -9.82 -10.34
CA ILE A 151 0.58 -10.68 -11.53
C ILE A 151 1.12 -9.94 -12.77
N LEU A 152 0.74 -8.68 -12.97
CA LEU A 152 1.27 -7.86 -14.06
C LEU A 152 2.79 -7.64 -13.95
N GLY A 153 3.32 -7.47 -12.75
CA GLY A 153 4.77 -7.42 -12.52
C GLY A 153 5.48 -8.71 -12.94
N ILE A 154 4.90 -9.87 -12.65
CA ILE A 154 5.43 -11.18 -13.06
C ILE A 154 5.42 -11.31 -14.59
N THR A 155 4.38 -10.82 -15.27
CA THR A 155 4.33 -10.85 -16.75
C THR A 155 5.41 -10.00 -17.42
N LEU A 156 6.00 -9.04 -16.69
CA LEU A 156 7.07 -8.17 -17.17
C LEU A 156 8.47 -8.73 -16.85
N ARG A 157 8.57 -9.92 -16.23
CA ARG A 157 9.87 -10.54 -15.91
C ARG A 157 10.57 -11.04 -17.17
N GLY A 158 11.90 -10.97 -17.18
CA GLY A 158 12.71 -11.47 -18.30
C GLY A 158 12.93 -10.46 -19.43
N PHE A 159 12.66 -9.19 -19.16
CA PHE A 159 13.11 -8.03 -19.94
C PHE A 159 14.30 -7.35 -19.25
#